data_AF-R6DQ73-F1
#
_entry.id   AF-R6DQ73-F1
#
_cell.length_a   1.000
_cell.length_b   1.000
_cell.length_c   1.000
_cell.angle_alpha   90.00
_cell.angle_beta   90.00
_cell.angle_gamma   90.00
#
_symmetry.space_group_name_H-M   'P 1'
#
loop_
_entity.id
_entity.type
_entity.pdbx_description
1 polymer ?
#
loop_
_entity_poly.entity_id
_entity_poly.type
_entity_poly.pdbx_seq_one_letter_code
_entity_poly.pdbx_strand_id
1 'polypeptide(L)'
;MPKLSMIKESVIMSVQNIVSNKMRSFLTTLGIIIGVAAVIAMVTTVSAVSDYMMDEFSSLGAGTLTVNAPGTALKAGLTENDLEEIKKLDNVKGIAPSVSVYAKVVRNDYVSDDVTVTGKNETYFQKNDEMVTYGRAFTAQDMDGTVTVCLIDDTLAKTFFLGEDPLGKTIRIGGIRYTVIGLCAPDDTMMSMMVGVKESDGNIYIPYKNALSMNGRNFVTSLEVYIDNTELTSTLVDNLEAFLDNTFNNSESAYSIINMESLLDMMDTMYDMMNKLLAGIASISLLVGGIGIMNMMLVNVSERTREIGLRKALGAEPKIIQLQFLIESIILSLMGGAIGILSGELLSYVALSAIGTGFEVNLSAVALGFGFSFAVGIVFGWAPARKASRLNPIDALRSE
;
A
#
# COMPACT_ATOMS: atom_id res chain seq x y z
N MET A 1 -27.33 -26.09 34.40
CA MET A 1 -25.86 -26.22 34.46
C MET A 1 -25.24 -27.48 33.81
N PRO A 2 -25.94 -28.57 33.41
CA PRO A 2 -25.26 -29.77 32.85
C PRO A 2 -24.71 -29.60 31.42
N LYS A 3 -25.11 -28.56 30.68
CA LYS A 3 -24.61 -28.30 29.32
C LYS A 3 -23.16 -27.77 29.30
N LEU A 4 -22.74 -27.01 30.31
CA LEU A 4 -21.39 -26.43 30.37
C LEU A 4 -20.32 -27.47 30.75
N SER A 5 -20.66 -28.41 31.64
CA SER A 5 -19.76 -29.52 32.02
C SER A 5 -19.51 -30.45 30.83
N MET A 6 -20.53 -30.75 30.02
CA MET A 6 -20.39 -31.61 28.84
C MET A 6 -19.51 -30.99 27.74
N ILE A 7 -19.61 -29.67 27.52
CA ILE A 7 -18.72 -28.97 26.57
C ILE A 7 -17.28 -29.04 27.07
N LYS A 8 -17.06 -28.78 28.37
CA LYS A 8 -15.72 -28.85 28.98
C LYS A 8 -15.11 -30.25 28.88
N GLU A 9 -15.88 -31.31 29.16
CA GLU A 9 -15.43 -32.69 28.99
C GLU A 9 -15.13 -33.03 27.52
N SER A 10 -15.95 -32.54 26.59
CA SER A 10 -15.72 -32.73 25.15
C SER A 10 -14.39 -32.10 24.72
N VAL A 11 -14.11 -30.87 25.16
CA VAL A 11 -12.83 -30.18 24.90
C VAL A 11 -11.65 -30.98 25.46
N ILE A 12 -11.72 -31.43 26.71
CA ILE A 12 -10.65 -32.19 27.36
C ILE A 12 -10.38 -33.50 26.61
N MET A 13 -11.44 -34.25 26.26
CA MET A 13 -11.32 -35.48 25.49
C MET A 13 -10.73 -35.24 24.10
N SER A 14 -11.15 -34.18 23.40
CA SER A 14 -10.60 -33.83 22.08
C SER A 14 -9.10 -33.53 22.17
N VAL A 15 -8.66 -32.73 23.14
CA VAL A 15 -7.23 -32.43 23.32
C VAL A 15 -6.41 -33.69 23.59
N GLN A 16 -6.90 -34.59 24.45
CA GLN A 16 -6.21 -35.87 24.73
C GLN A 16 -6.06 -36.74 23.48
N ASN A 17 -7.10 -36.81 22.63
CA ASN A 17 -7.07 -37.57 21.38
C ASN A 17 -6.12 -36.97 20.34
N ILE A 18 -6.03 -35.64 20.26
CA ILE A 18 -5.09 -34.95 19.37
C ILE A 18 -3.65 -35.26 19.78
N VAL A 19 -3.38 -35.26 21.08
CA VAL A 19 -2.05 -35.52 21.65
C VAL A 19 -1.63 -37.00 21.53
N SER A 20 -2.56 -37.95 21.55
CA SER A 20 -2.25 -39.37 21.37
C SER A 20 -1.82 -39.70 19.93
N ASN A 21 -2.30 -38.95 18.93
CA ASN A 21 -2.02 -39.17 17.51
C ASN A 21 -1.27 -38.00 16.84
N LYS A 22 -0.15 -37.56 17.44
CA LYS A 22 0.60 -36.34 17.04
C LYS A 22 0.91 -36.24 15.55
N MET A 23 1.41 -37.31 14.92
CA MET A 23 1.79 -37.31 13.50
C MET A 23 0.57 -37.07 12.60
N ARG A 24 -0.54 -37.75 12.88
CA ARG A 24 -1.77 -37.62 12.11
C ARG A 24 -2.38 -36.24 12.31
N SER A 25 -2.48 -35.78 13.55
CA SER A 25 -2.99 -34.44 13.88
C SER A 25 -2.18 -33.37 13.15
N PHE A 26 -0.84 -33.45 13.20
CA PHE A 26 0.04 -32.52 12.50
C PHE A 26 -0.18 -32.51 10.99
N LEU A 27 -0.14 -33.67 10.33
CA LEU A 27 -0.35 -33.80 8.88
C LEU A 27 -1.74 -33.29 8.44
N THR A 28 -2.74 -33.45 9.30
CA THR A 28 -4.12 -32.98 9.02
C THR A 28 -4.23 -31.47 9.13
N THR A 29 -3.61 -30.89 10.15
CA THR A 29 -3.60 -29.44 10.34
C THR A 29 -2.66 -28.72 9.39
N LEU A 30 -1.70 -29.43 8.76
CA LEU A 30 -0.69 -28.83 7.89
C LEU A 30 -1.30 -28.07 6.70
N GLY A 31 -2.35 -28.60 6.08
CA GLY A 31 -3.05 -27.92 4.99
C GLY A 31 -3.71 -26.61 5.43
N ILE A 32 -4.23 -26.57 6.65
CA ILE A 32 -4.82 -25.36 7.26
C ILE A 32 -3.72 -24.37 7.63
N ILE A 33 -2.64 -24.85 8.24
CA ILE A 33 -1.49 -24.03 8.63
C ILE A 33 -0.95 -23.31 7.40
N ILE A 34 -0.66 -24.04 6.32
CA ILE A 34 -0.13 -23.46 5.08
C ILE A 34 -1.15 -22.51 4.44
N GLY A 35 -2.43 -22.91 4.38
CA GLY A 35 -3.48 -22.07 3.80
C GLY A 35 -3.67 -20.75 4.55
N VAL A 36 -3.81 -20.81 5.87
CA VAL A 36 -3.97 -19.62 6.72
C VAL A 36 -2.69 -18.78 6.74
N ALA A 37 -1.51 -19.40 6.83
CA ALA A 37 -0.24 -18.68 6.77
C ALA A 37 -0.08 -17.92 5.45
N ALA A 38 -0.38 -18.55 4.32
CA ALA A 38 -0.29 -17.90 3.02
C ALA A 38 -1.27 -16.72 2.91
N VAL A 39 -2.53 -16.89 3.35
CA VAL A 39 -3.53 -15.82 3.31
C VAL A 39 -3.13 -14.65 4.21
N ILE A 40 -2.72 -14.92 5.46
CA ILE A 40 -2.26 -13.88 6.39
C ILE A 40 -1.02 -13.18 5.84
N ALA A 41 -0.05 -13.94 5.33
CA ALA A 41 1.18 -13.39 4.79
C ALA A 41 0.89 -12.45 3.61
N MET A 42 0.04 -12.88 2.67
CA MET A 42 -0.31 -12.08 1.50
C MET A 42 -1.13 -10.86 1.87
N VAL A 43 -2.21 -11.00 2.64
CA VAL A 43 -3.10 -9.86 2.99
C VAL A 43 -2.33 -8.81 3.77
N THR A 44 -1.58 -9.20 4.81
CA THR A 44 -0.83 -8.24 5.63
C THR A 44 0.23 -7.52 4.81
N THR A 45 0.95 -8.23 3.93
CA THR A 45 1.97 -7.61 3.07
C THR A 45 1.34 -6.66 2.05
N VAL A 46 0.26 -7.08 1.39
CA VAL A 46 -0.43 -6.26 0.38
C VAL A 46 -1.05 -5.02 1.02
N SER A 47 -1.71 -5.15 2.17
CA SER A 47 -2.25 -4.00 2.90
C SER A 47 -1.15 -3.05 3.32
N ALA A 48 -0.07 -3.52 3.95
CA ALA A 48 1.03 -2.65 4.38
C ALA A 48 1.67 -1.87 3.21
N VAL A 49 1.87 -2.54 2.06
CA VAL A 49 2.38 -1.86 0.86
C VAL A 49 1.36 -0.89 0.28
N SER A 50 0.08 -1.25 0.27
CA SER A 50 -0.98 -0.38 -0.28
C SER A 50 -1.19 0.85 0.60
N ASP A 51 -1.21 0.69 1.92
CA ASP A 51 -1.33 1.77 2.90
C ASP A 51 -0.14 2.73 2.78
N TYR A 52 1.09 2.19 2.70
CA TYR A 52 2.29 2.99 2.44
C TYR A 52 2.18 3.80 1.15
N MET A 53 1.71 3.18 0.07
CA MET A 53 1.51 3.89 -1.20
C MET A 53 0.41 4.95 -1.08
N MET A 54 -0.70 4.65 -0.41
CA MET A 54 -1.82 5.59 -0.24
C MET A 54 -1.41 6.81 0.59
N ASP A 55 -0.61 6.60 1.65
CA ASP A 55 -0.03 7.66 2.47
C ASP A 55 0.91 8.54 1.63
N GLU A 56 1.74 7.92 0.79
CA GLU A 56 2.66 8.62 -0.11
C GLU A 56 1.93 9.41 -1.21
N PHE A 57 0.79 8.92 -1.72
CA PHE A 57 -0.01 9.66 -2.70
C PHE A 57 -0.88 10.75 -2.06
N SER A 58 -1.37 10.52 -0.83
CA SER A 58 -2.15 11.52 -0.10
C SER A 58 -1.28 12.69 0.36
N SER A 59 0.00 12.47 0.66
CA SER A 59 0.98 13.53 0.95
C SER A 59 1.25 14.45 -0.26
N LEU A 60 1.13 13.93 -1.49
CA LEU A 60 1.18 14.75 -2.72
C LEU A 60 -0.03 15.69 -2.88
N GLY A 61 -1.01 15.61 -1.97
CA GLY A 61 -2.10 16.55 -1.81
C GLY A 61 -3.35 16.17 -2.59
N ALA A 62 -4.40 15.77 -1.86
CA ALA A 62 -5.76 15.77 -2.39
C ALA A 62 -6.15 17.21 -2.77
N GLY A 63 -6.56 17.43 -4.03
CA GLY A 63 -6.88 18.77 -4.54
C GLY A 63 -5.79 19.44 -5.38
N THR A 64 -4.91 18.65 -5.99
CA THR A 64 -3.96 19.13 -7.01
C THR A 64 -4.21 18.44 -8.34
N LEU A 65 -4.27 19.23 -9.43
CA LEU A 65 -4.23 18.73 -10.80
C LEU A 65 -2.82 18.92 -11.35
N THR A 66 -2.27 17.88 -11.97
CA THR A 66 -1.01 17.99 -12.71
C THR A 66 -1.29 18.04 -14.20
N VAL A 67 -0.94 19.14 -14.84
CA VAL A 67 -0.99 19.31 -16.29
C VAL A 67 0.38 19.02 -16.86
N ASN A 68 0.46 18.01 -17.73
CA ASN A 68 1.62 17.78 -18.57
C ASN A 68 1.29 18.25 -19.98
N ALA A 69 2.00 19.26 -20.48
CA ALA A 69 1.75 19.87 -21.78
C ALA A 69 3.06 19.94 -22.57
N PRO A 70 3.50 18.86 -23.24
CA PRO A 70 4.63 18.93 -24.18
C PRO A 70 4.32 19.85 -25.37
N GLY A 71 3.04 20.01 -25.70
CA GLY A 71 2.54 20.83 -26.78
C GLY A 71 2.51 20.09 -28.12
N THR A 72 2.48 20.85 -29.21
CA THR A 72 2.41 20.37 -30.60
C THR A 72 3.62 20.87 -31.40
N ALA A 73 3.71 20.44 -32.67
CA ALA A 73 4.67 21.01 -33.61
C ALA A 73 4.49 22.51 -33.85
N LEU A 74 3.30 23.07 -33.55
CA LEU A 74 2.98 24.49 -33.77
C LEU A 74 3.17 25.35 -32.51
N LYS A 75 3.02 24.77 -31.32
CA LYS A 75 3.18 25.45 -30.03
C LYS A 75 3.76 24.49 -29.00
N ALA A 76 4.96 24.80 -28.51
CA ALA A 76 5.62 24.01 -27.47
C ALA A 76 5.23 24.54 -26.08
N GLY A 77 4.70 23.65 -25.25
CA GLY A 77 4.31 23.93 -23.87
C GLY A 77 3.42 25.14 -23.63
N LEU A 78 3.41 25.57 -22.37
CA LEU A 78 2.64 26.70 -21.85
C LEU A 78 3.57 27.90 -21.64
N THR A 79 3.21 29.03 -22.24
CA THR A 79 3.91 30.31 -22.08
C THR A 79 3.46 31.03 -20.82
N GLU A 80 4.20 32.06 -20.39
CA GLU A 80 3.80 32.89 -19.23
C GLU A 80 2.38 33.45 -19.36
N ASN A 81 1.97 33.85 -20.57
CA ASN A 81 0.61 34.33 -20.80
C ASN A 81 -0.43 33.23 -20.58
N ASP A 82 -0.13 31.99 -20.99
CA ASP A 82 -1.04 30.86 -20.77
C ASP A 82 -1.18 30.56 -19.27
N LEU A 83 -0.08 30.66 -18.51
CA LEU A 83 -0.08 30.50 -17.06
C LEU A 83 -0.95 31.55 -16.36
N GLU A 84 -0.86 32.82 -16.77
CA GLU A 84 -1.67 33.90 -16.22
C GLU A 84 -3.17 33.75 -16.55
N GLU A 85 -3.51 33.18 -17.70
CA GLU A 85 -4.91 32.86 -18.04
C GLU A 85 -5.43 31.66 -17.24
N ILE A 86 -4.64 30.58 -17.11
CA ILE A 86 -5.00 29.41 -16.28
C ILE A 86 -5.23 29.84 -14.83
N LYS A 87 -4.40 30.73 -14.28
CA LYS A 87 -4.53 31.25 -12.92
C LYS A 87 -5.84 32.00 -12.66
N LYS A 88 -6.49 32.52 -13.71
CA LYS A 88 -7.77 33.25 -13.63
C LYS A 88 -8.99 32.34 -13.76
N LEU A 89 -8.82 31.07 -14.10
CA LEU A 89 -9.94 30.14 -14.20
C LEU A 89 -10.64 30.00 -12.84
N ASP A 90 -11.96 29.86 -12.87
CA ASP A 90 -12.75 29.64 -11.67
C ASP A 90 -12.27 28.37 -10.94
N ASN A 91 -12.27 28.41 -9.60
CA ASN A 91 -11.83 27.32 -8.72
C ASN A 91 -10.30 27.04 -8.70
N VAL A 92 -9.48 27.86 -9.37
CA VAL A 92 -8.01 27.81 -9.24
C VAL A 92 -7.55 28.64 -8.05
N LYS A 93 -6.95 27.99 -7.05
CA LYS A 93 -6.37 28.65 -5.86
C LYS A 93 -4.97 29.17 -6.10
N GLY A 94 -4.23 28.54 -7.01
CA GLY A 94 -2.86 28.87 -7.35
C GLY A 94 -2.28 27.88 -8.33
N ILE A 95 -1.17 28.25 -8.95
CA ILE A 95 -0.45 27.41 -9.90
C ILE A 95 1.03 27.35 -9.55
N ALA A 96 1.66 26.21 -9.81
CA ALA A 96 3.08 25.99 -9.60
C ALA A 96 3.71 25.35 -10.85
N PRO A 97 4.37 26.15 -11.70
CA PRO A 97 5.11 25.63 -12.85
C PRO A 97 6.31 24.79 -12.37
N SER A 98 6.60 23.71 -13.08
CA SER A 98 7.71 22.81 -12.79
C SER A 98 8.63 22.65 -13.99
N VAL A 99 9.93 22.88 -13.78
CA VAL A 99 10.96 22.77 -14.84
C VAL A 99 12.18 22.03 -14.29
N SER A 100 12.36 20.77 -14.66
CA SER A 100 13.50 19.96 -14.20
C SER A 100 14.61 19.94 -15.24
N VAL A 101 15.84 20.16 -14.78
CA VAL A 101 17.05 20.16 -15.61
C VAL A 101 18.22 19.56 -14.82
N TYR A 102 19.11 18.84 -15.51
CA TYR A 102 20.34 18.36 -14.90
C TYR A 102 21.44 19.40 -15.07
N ALA A 103 22.20 19.68 -14.00
CA ALA A 103 23.28 20.65 -14.06
C ALA A 103 24.47 20.22 -13.21
N LYS A 104 25.67 20.58 -13.67
CA LYS A 104 26.89 20.50 -12.86
C LYS A 104 26.85 21.56 -11.76
N VAL A 105 27.19 21.15 -10.55
CA VAL A 105 27.24 22.00 -9.37
C VAL A 105 28.67 22.06 -8.84
N VAL A 106 29.16 23.28 -8.62
CA VAL A 106 30.56 23.54 -8.25
C VAL A 106 30.63 24.51 -7.08
N ARG A 107 31.40 24.14 -6.06
CA ARG A 107 31.80 25.03 -4.98
C ARG A 107 33.21 24.66 -4.53
N ASN A 108 34.13 25.63 -4.55
CA ASN A 108 35.55 25.42 -4.23
C ASN A 108 36.12 24.26 -5.08
N ASP A 109 36.71 23.25 -4.45
CA ASP A 109 37.28 22.06 -5.10
C ASP A 109 36.28 20.91 -5.25
N TYR A 110 35.05 21.07 -4.76
CA TYR A 110 33.99 20.07 -4.90
C TYR A 110 33.19 20.29 -6.18
N VAL A 111 32.94 19.19 -6.89
CA VAL A 111 32.16 19.14 -8.12
C VAL A 111 31.22 17.95 -8.04
N SER A 112 29.95 18.18 -8.37
CA SER A 112 28.96 17.13 -8.62
C SER A 112 28.38 17.32 -10.01
N ASP A 113 28.34 16.23 -10.79
CA ASP A 113 28.07 16.26 -12.22
C ASP A 113 26.62 15.92 -12.56
N ASP A 114 25.92 15.20 -11.67
CA ASP A 114 24.56 14.71 -11.87
C ASP A 114 23.62 15.23 -10.76
N VAL A 115 23.45 16.56 -10.67
CA VAL A 115 22.48 17.19 -9.74
C VAL A 115 21.18 17.52 -10.48
N THR A 116 20.05 17.16 -9.88
CA THR A 116 18.73 17.54 -10.36
C THR A 116 18.40 18.94 -9.89
N VAL A 117 18.16 19.85 -10.83
CA VAL A 117 17.76 21.23 -10.55
C VAL A 117 16.31 21.43 -11.00
N THR A 118 15.44 21.70 -10.03
CA THR A 118 14.00 21.86 -10.26
C THR A 118 13.58 23.31 -10.08
N GLY A 119 13.00 23.87 -11.13
CA GLY A 119 12.38 25.18 -11.14
C GLY A 119 10.99 25.14 -10.51
N LYS A 120 10.78 25.89 -9.42
CA LYS A 120 9.47 26.06 -8.75
C LYS A 120 9.20 27.54 -8.47
N ASN A 121 7.96 27.87 -8.12
CA ASN A 121 7.57 29.22 -7.70
C ASN A 121 7.23 29.28 -6.20
N GLU A 122 6.86 30.45 -5.70
CA GLU A 122 6.46 30.67 -4.31
C GLU A 122 5.18 29.90 -3.94
N THR A 123 4.26 29.73 -4.89
CA THR A 123 2.99 29.03 -4.65
C THR A 123 3.23 27.57 -4.27
N TYR A 124 4.19 26.90 -4.92
CA TYR A 124 4.58 25.53 -4.57
C TYR A 124 4.96 25.40 -3.09
N PHE A 125 5.83 26.28 -2.58
CA PHE A 125 6.28 26.22 -1.19
C PHE A 125 5.25 26.76 -0.19
N GLN A 126 4.26 27.53 -0.63
CA GLN A 126 3.11 27.89 0.22
C GLN A 126 2.13 26.72 0.41
N LYS A 127 2.11 25.79 -0.54
CA LYS A 127 1.26 24.59 -0.50
C LYS A 127 1.96 23.39 0.11
N ASN A 128 3.28 23.34 -0.01
CA ASN A 128 4.14 22.31 0.56
C ASN A 128 5.10 22.97 1.55
N ASP A 129 4.58 23.49 2.68
CA ASP A 129 5.36 24.27 3.63
C ASP A 129 6.42 23.44 4.38
N GLU A 130 6.13 22.16 4.60
CA GLU A 130 7.05 21.15 5.14
C GLU A 130 8.29 20.89 4.27
N MET A 131 8.28 21.30 2.99
CA MET A 131 9.42 21.14 2.11
C MET A 131 10.63 21.97 2.53
N VAL A 132 10.45 23.09 3.25
CA VAL A 132 11.56 23.93 3.70
C VAL A 132 11.90 23.62 5.15
N THR A 133 13.00 22.91 5.36
CA THR A 133 13.41 22.45 6.70
C THR A 133 14.23 23.50 7.45
N TYR A 134 14.91 24.41 6.73
CA TYR A 134 15.73 25.47 7.31
C TYR A 134 15.79 26.69 6.37
N GLY A 135 15.86 27.91 6.92
CA GLY A 135 15.93 29.14 6.12
C GLY A 135 14.55 29.68 5.71
N ARG A 136 14.41 30.12 4.46
CA ARG A 136 13.14 30.68 3.92
C ARG A 136 12.76 30.07 2.56
N ALA A 137 11.46 29.98 2.30
CA ALA A 137 10.92 29.67 0.97
C ALA A 137 11.12 30.82 -0.03
N PHE A 138 10.84 30.54 -1.31
CA PHE A 138 10.75 31.57 -2.33
C PHE A 138 9.60 32.54 -2.08
N THR A 139 9.80 33.78 -2.51
CA THR A 139 8.80 34.85 -2.49
C THR A 139 8.50 35.29 -3.92
N ALA A 140 7.39 36.00 -4.11
CA ALA A 140 7.04 36.56 -5.43
C ALA A 140 8.13 37.50 -6.00
N GLN A 141 8.95 38.12 -5.14
CA GLN A 141 10.07 38.97 -5.58
C GLN A 141 11.24 38.16 -6.15
N ASP A 142 11.42 36.90 -5.72
CA ASP A 142 12.47 36.03 -6.24
C ASP A 142 12.13 35.49 -7.66
N MET A 143 10.89 35.70 -8.14
CA MET A 143 10.36 35.17 -9.41
C MET A 143 10.53 36.11 -10.60
N ASP A 144 11.30 37.19 -10.46
CA ASP A 144 11.52 38.16 -11.54
C ASP A 144 12.46 37.63 -12.65
N GLY A 145 13.17 36.52 -12.40
CA GLY A 145 14.14 35.91 -13.31
C GLY A 145 15.54 36.53 -13.27
N THR A 146 15.76 37.56 -12.45
CA THR A 146 17.06 38.21 -12.24
C THR A 146 17.69 37.82 -10.89
N VAL A 147 16.86 37.50 -9.91
CA VAL A 147 17.30 37.05 -8.59
C VAL A 147 17.78 35.59 -8.66
N THR A 148 19.06 35.37 -8.37
CA THR A 148 19.67 34.02 -8.34
C THR A 148 19.78 33.47 -6.92
N VAL A 149 18.67 32.89 -6.44
CA VAL A 149 18.59 32.18 -5.16
C VAL A 149 18.29 30.70 -5.34
N CYS A 150 18.71 29.86 -4.40
CA CYS A 150 18.42 28.44 -4.42
C CYS A 150 18.12 27.86 -3.03
N LEU A 151 17.40 26.75 -3.02
CA LEU A 151 17.24 25.84 -1.89
C LEU A 151 17.96 24.54 -2.24
N ILE A 152 18.68 23.96 -1.29
CA ILE A 152 19.45 22.72 -1.50
C ILE A 152 18.97 21.64 -0.53
N ASP A 153 19.05 20.37 -0.92
CA ASP A 153 18.79 19.28 0.00
C ASP A 153 19.91 19.09 1.04
N ASP A 154 19.66 18.22 2.02
CA ASP A 154 20.61 17.88 3.08
C ASP A 154 21.88 17.17 2.54
N THR A 155 21.75 16.40 1.46
CA THR A 155 22.85 15.69 0.80
C THR A 155 23.89 16.67 0.25
N LEU A 156 23.45 17.69 -0.47
CA LEU A 156 24.32 18.74 -1.01
C LEU A 156 24.82 19.67 0.08
N ALA A 157 24.02 19.94 1.12
CA ALA A 157 24.48 20.70 2.28
C ALA A 157 25.67 20.01 2.97
N LYS A 158 25.58 18.71 3.24
CA LYS A 158 26.66 17.93 3.84
C LYS A 158 27.90 17.83 2.94
N THR A 159 27.70 17.72 1.63
CA THR A 159 28.78 17.56 0.66
C THR A 159 29.55 18.87 0.44
N PHE A 160 28.83 19.96 0.18
CA PHE A 160 29.42 21.24 -0.23
C PHE A 160 29.67 22.21 0.94
N PHE A 161 29.02 22.02 2.09
CA PHE A 161 29.07 22.94 3.24
C PHE A 161 29.45 22.23 4.54
N LEU A 162 30.30 21.19 4.49
CA LEU A 162 30.70 20.42 5.66
C LEU A 162 31.25 21.30 6.80
N GLY A 163 30.54 21.33 7.92
CA GLY A 163 30.90 22.14 9.10
C GLY A 163 30.67 23.66 8.93
N GLU A 164 29.96 24.08 7.89
CA GLU A 164 29.64 25.48 7.57
C GLU A 164 28.10 25.66 7.47
N ASP A 165 27.56 26.77 7.95
CA ASP A 165 26.15 27.12 7.67
C ASP A 165 26.00 27.46 6.16
N PRO A 166 25.14 26.76 5.38
CA PRO A 166 24.95 27.06 3.97
C PRO A 166 24.23 28.38 3.70
N LEU A 167 23.45 28.91 4.65
CA LEU A 167 22.64 30.11 4.42
C LEU A 167 23.47 31.34 4.05
N GLY A 168 23.00 32.06 3.03
CA GLY A 168 23.61 33.30 2.52
C GLY A 168 24.89 33.09 1.71
N LYS A 169 25.36 31.84 1.58
CA LYS A 169 26.56 31.51 0.80
C LYS A 169 26.21 31.17 -0.62
N THR A 170 27.22 31.19 -1.47
CA THR A 170 27.03 31.00 -2.91
C THR A 170 27.55 29.67 -3.42
N ILE A 171 26.83 29.10 -4.36
CA ILE A 171 27.19 27.89 -5.11
C ILE A 171 27.03 28.15 -6.61
N ARG A 172 27.82 27.49 -7.47
CA ARG A 172 27.67 27.62 -8.93
C ARG A 172 26.87 26.45 -9.47
N ILE A 173 25.77 26.73 -10.16
CA ILE A 173 24.87 25.75 -10.75
C ILE A 173 24.79 26.08 -12.24
N GLY A 174 25.17 25.14 -13.12
CA GLY A 174 25.19 25.39 -14.57
C GLY A 174 26.08 26.58 -14.98
N GLY A 175 27.09 26.90 -14.17
CA GLY A 175 27.99 28.04 -14.39
C GLY A 175 27.55 29.38 -13.77
N ILE A 176 26.28 29.50 -13.37
CA ILE A 176 25.68 30.70 -12.76
C ILE A 176 25.82 30.65 -11.23
N ARG A 177 26.05 31.79 -10.58
CA ARG A 177 26.19 31.89 -9.12
C ARG A 177 24.82 32.09 -8.46
N TYR A 178 24.42 31.16 -7.60
CA TYR A 178 23.21 31.22 -6.80
C TYR A 178 23.56 31.41 -5.32
N THR A 179 22.70 32.11 -4.59
CA THR A 179 22.78 32.27 -3.14
C THR A 179 21.83 31.28 -2.47
N VAL A 180 22.34 30.47 -1.54
CA VAL A 180 21.53 29.52 -0.77
C VAL A 180 20.72 30.28 0.27
N ILE A 181 19.40 30.11 0.23
CA ILE A 181 18.45 30.79 1.14
C ILE A 181 17.73 29.84 2.09
N GLY A 182 17.93 28.53 1.94
CA GLY A 182 17.31 27.51 2.76
C GLY A 182 17.71 26.08 2.37
N LEU A 183 17.29 25.15 3.21
CA LEU A 183 17.39 23.72 2.99
C LEU A 183 16.01 23.12 2.74
N CYS A 184 15.96 22.12 1.87
CA CYS A 184 14.76 21.36 1.59
C CYS A 184 14.84 19.94 2.12
N ALA A 185 13.67 19.36 2.41
CA ALA A 185 13.56 17.92 2.57
C ALA A 185 14.01 17.22 1.27
N PRO A 186 14.66 16.05 1.35
CA PRO A 186 15.00 15.27 0.16
C PRO A 186 13.73 14.92 -0.61
N ASP A 187 13.79 15.05 -1.93
CA ASP A 187 12.70 14.68 -2.86
C ASP A 187 12.73 13.16 -3.15
N ASP A 188 12.64 12.37 -2.09
CA ASP A 188 12.57 10.90 -2.15
C ASP A 188 11.14 10.42 -2.44
N THR A 189 10.28 11.28 -2.99
CA THR A 189 8.87 10.97 -3.21
C THR A 189 8.68 9.89 -4.26
N MET A 190 7.66 9.05 -4.10
CA MET A 190 7.32 8.01 -5.10
C MET A 190 7.07 8.60 -6.51
N MET A 191 6.62 9.85 -6.58
CA MET A 191 6.44 10.59 -7.83
C MET A 191 7.78 10.84 -8.56
N SER A 192 8.85 11.19 -7.84
CA SER A 192 10.18 11.41 -8.42
C SER A 192 10.75 10.11 -9.02
N MET A 193 10.50 8.97 -8.36
CA MET A 193 10.84 7.64 -8.87
C MET A 193 10.01 7.24 -10.11
N MET A 194 8.70 7.54 -10.11
CA MET A 194 7.80 7.18 -11.22
C MET A 194 8.08 7.98 -12.50
N VAL A 195 8.54 9.23 -12.37
CA VAL A 195 8.95 10.08 -13.51
C VAL A 195 10.34 9.68 -14.04
N GLY A 196 11.01 8.71 -13.41
CA GLY A 196 12.30 8.19 -13.84
C GLY A 196 13.45 9.18 -13.59
N VAL A 197 13.34 10.00 -12.55
CA VAL A 197 14.47 10.81 -12.08
C VAL A 197 15.56 9.83 -11.65
N LYS A 198 16.71 9.89 -12.32
CA LYS A 198 17.88 9.07 -11.99
C LYS A 198 18.28 9.37 -10.54
N GLU A 199 18.76 8.36 -9.81
CA GLU A 199 19.44 8.55 -8.52
C GLU A 199 20.52 9.63 -8.73
N SER A 200 20.26 10.83 -8.21
CA SER A 200 21.04 12.03 -8.45
C SER A 200 21.93 12.31 -7.24
N ASP A 201 23.03 13.03 -7.44
CA ASP A 201 23.94 13.41 -6.36
C ASP A 201 23.29 14.42 -5.36
N GLY A 202 22.08 14.89 -5.67
CA GLY A 202 21.22 15.69 -4.82
C GLY A 202 20.22 16.55 -5.61
N ASN A 203 19.33 17.21 -4.88
CA ASN A 203 18.26 18.05 -5.40
C ASN A 203 18.47 19.53 -5.03
N ILE A 204 18.30 20.41 -6.03
CA ILE A 204 18.31 21.86 -5.85
C ILE A 204 17.04 22.46 -6.42
N TYR A 205 16.39 23.34 -5.66
CA TYR A 205 15.30 24.16 -6.18
C TYR A 205 15.78 25.57 -6.51
N ILE A 206 15.32 26.11 -7.63
CA ILE A 206 15.55 27.50 -8.07
C ILE A 206 14.23 28.12 -8.56
N PRO A 207 14.12 29.46 -8.68
CA PRO A 207 13.00 30.08 -9.36
C PRO A 207 12.80 29.51 -10.77
N TYR A 208 11.56 29.15 -11.14
CA TYR A 208 11.30 28.46 -12.41
C TYR A 208 11.75 29.25 -13.65
N LYS A 209 11.72 30.59 -13.62
CA LYS A 209 12.24 31.44 -14.70
C LYS A 209 13.76 31.30 -14.89
N ASN A 210 14.49 31.07 -13.82
CA ASN A 210 15.93 30.79 -13.89
C ASN A 210 16.18 29.40 -14.50
N ALA A 211 15.36 28.40 -14.14
CA ALA A 211 15.43 27.06 -14.74
C ALA A 211 15.10 27.07 -16.24
N LEU A 212 14.08 27.82 -16.65
CA LEU A 212 13.74 28.06 -18.07
C LEU A 212 14.90 28.67 -18.84
N SER A 213 15.49 29.72 -18.28
CA SER A 213 16.66 30.40 -18.85
C SER A 213 17.85 29.45 -18.99
N MET A 214 18.07 28.56 -18.00
CA MET A 214 19.12 27.55 -18.03
C MET A 214 18.86 26.46 -19.08
N ASN A 215 17.59 26.10 -19.32
CA ASN A 215 17.20 25.16 -20.38
C ASN A 215 17.17 25.80 -21.78
N GLY A 216 17.28 27.13 -21.88
CA GLY A 216 17.11 27.86 -23.13
C GLY A 216 15.67 27.82 -23.67
N ARG A 217 14.67 27.66 -22.79
CA ARG A 217 13.24 27.62 -23.14
C ARG A 217 12.51 28.81 -22.51
N ASN A 218 11.37 29.19 -23.09
CA ASN A 218 10.47 30.23 -22.58
C ASN A 218 9.06 29.70 -22.31
N PHE A 219 8.91 28.38 -22.20
CA PHE A 219 7.65 27.69 -21.96
C PHE A 219 7.86 26.56 -20.94
N VAL A 220 6.82 26.25 -20.17
CA VAL A 220 6.80 25.14 -19.22
C VAL A 220 6.00 23.97 -19.81
N THR A 221 6.40 22.76 -19.48
CA THR A 221 5.70 21.53 -19.93
C THR A 221 5.00 20.81 -18.79
N SER A 222 5.21 21.24 -17.54
CA SER A 222 4.58 20.67 -16.36
C SER A 222 4.10 21.80 -15.46
N LEU A 223 2.85 21.70 -15.02
CA LEU A 223 2.18 22.68 -14.20
C LEU A 223 1.31 21.97 -13.15
N GLU A 224 1.50 22.29 -11.89
CA GLU A 224 0.57 21.93 -10.83
C GLU A 224 -0.48 23.05 -10.68
N VAL A 225 -1.75 22.67 -10.59
CA VAL A 225 -2.88 23.56 -10.37
C VAL A 225 -3.54 23.15 -9.05
N TYR A 226 -3.52 24.04 -8.08
CA TYR A 226 -4.14 23.81 -6.77
C TYR A 226 -5.60 24.25 -6.81
N ILE A 227 -6.47 23.36 -6.37
CA ILE A 227 -7.92 23.55 -6.38
C ILE A 227 -8.36 24.32 -5.13
N ASP A 228 -9.33 25.23 -5.25
CA ASP A 228 -9.88 25.94 -4.08
C ASP A 228 -10.98 25.15 -3.36
N ASN A 229 -11.95 24.64 -4.11
CA ASN A 229 -12.99 23.75 -3.65
C ASN A 229 -12.94 22.41 -4.40
N THR A 230 -12.60 21.33 -3.68
CA THR A 230 -12.49 19.98 -4.23
C THR A 230 -13.81 19.41 -4.75
N GLU A 231 -14.96 19.94 -4.32
CA GLU A 231 -16.27 19.52 -4.86
C GLU A 231 -16.50 19.98 -6.31
N LEU A 232 -15.77 21.02 -6.75
CA LEU A 232 -15.86 21.60 -8.10
C LEU A 232 -14.69 21.15 -8.99
N THR A 233 -13.98 20.09 -8.62
CA THR A 233 -12.82 19.56 -9.37
C THR A 233 -13.19 19.17 -10.80
N SER A 234 -14.32 18.50 -11.01
CA SER A 234 -14.77 18.10 -12.36
C SER A 234 -15.00 19.30 -13.27
N THR A 235 -15.67 20.34 -12.78
CA THR A 235 -15.90 21.57 -13.53
C THR A 235 -14.60 22.32 -13.84
N LEU A 236 -13.64 22.31 -12.92
CA LEU A 236 -12.31 22.87 -13.17
C LEU A 236 -11.56 22.08 -14.25
N VAL A 237 -11.62 20.74 -14.23
CA VAL A 237 -11.02 19.91 -15.27
C VAL A 237 -11.62 20.23 -16.63
N ASP A 238 -12.96 20.30 -16.75
CA ASP A 238 -13.63 20.65 -18.01
C ASP A 238 -13.21 22.03 -18.55
N ASN A 239 -13.13 23.03 -17.66
CA ASN A 239 -12.70 24.38 -18.02
C ASN A 239 -11.22 24.42 -18.46
N LEU A 240 -10.37 23.62 -17.79
CA LEU A 240 -8.95 23.54 -18.09
C LEU A 240 -8.69 22.79 -19.41
N GLU A 241 -9.42 21.70 -19.67
CA GLU A 241 -9.41 21.00 -20.96
C GLU A 241 -9.84 21.94 -22.09
N ALA A 242 -10.95 22.67 -21.92
CA ALA A 242 -11.41 23.62 -22.94
C ALA A 242 -10.36 24.72 -23.23
N PHE A 243 -9.66 25.21 -22.21
CA PHE A 243 -8.57 26.17 -22.38
C PHE A 243 -7.37 25.55 -23.12
N LEU A 244 -6.96 24.35 -22.74
CA LEU A 244 -5.80 23.66 -23.33
C LEU A 244 -6.08 23.20 -24.77
N ASP A 245 -7.30 22.76 -25.05
CA ASP A 245 -7.77 22.44 -26.41
C ASP A 245 -7.69 23.67 -27.31
N ASN A 246 -8.16 24.82 -26.85
CA ASN A 246 -8.02 26.06 -27.62
C ASN A 246 -6.55 26.44 -27.82
N THR A 247 -5.73 26.29 -26.78
CA THR A 247 -4.31 26.60 -26.78
C THR A 247 -3.50 25.74 -27.75
N PHE A 248 -3.86 24.46 -27.88
CA PHE A 248 -3.14 23.47 -28.68
C PHE A 248 -3.89 23.03 -29.95
N ASN A 249 -4.86 23.82 -30.41
CA ASN A 249 -5.64 23.58 -31.64
C ASN A 249 -6.38 22.23 -31.65
N ASN A 250 -6.96 21.81 -30.52
CA ASN A 250 -7.72 20.57 -30.33
C ASN A 250 -6.89 19.30 -30.63
N SER A 251 -5.59 19.34 -30.31
CA SER A 251 -4.71 18.20 -30.45
C SER A 251 -4.76 17.31 -29.20
N GLU A 252 -5.39 16.14 -29.30
CA GLU A 252 -5.59 15.18 -28.19
C GLU A 252 -4.29 14.71 -27.52
N SER A 253 -3.14 14.76 -28.22
CA SER A 253 -1.84 14.34 -27.68
C SER A 253 -0.96 15.49 -27.17
N ALA A 254 -1.46 16.73 -27.18
CA ALA A 254 -0.67 17.91 -26.83
C ALA A 254 -0.51 18.11 -25.32
N TYR A 255 -1.44 17.57 -24.53
CA TYR A 255 -1.43 17.65 -23.09
C TYR A 255 -2.12 16.44 -22.44
N SER A 256 -1.89 16.27 -21.14
CA SER A 256 -2.67 15.39 -20.27
C SER A 256 -2.89 16.09 -18.93
N ILE A 257 -4.06 15.84 -18.34
CA ILE A 257 -4.40 16.30 -16.98
C ILE A 257 -4.50 15.05 -16.11
N ILE A 258 -3.73 15.05 -15.03
CA ILE A 258 -3.75 13.99 -14.01
C ILE A 258 -4.39 14.58 -12.77
N ASN A 259 -5.55 14.04 -12.39
CA ASN A 259 -6.18 14.32 -11.10
C ASN A 259 -5.69 13.30 -10.07
N MET A 260 -5.11 13.78 -8.96
CA MET A 260 -4.63 12.91 -7.90
C MET A 260 -5.77 12.09 -7.26
N GLU A 261 -6.98 12.65 -7.17
CA GLU A 261 -8.15 11.94 -6.64
C GLU A 261 -8.51 10.72 -7.52
N SER A 262 -8.51 10.88 -8.83
CA SER A 262 -8.76 9.75 -9.76
C SER A 262 -7.68 8.67 -9.70
N LEU A 263 -6.44 9.04 -9.33
CA LEU A 263 -5.36 8.09 -9.11
C LEU A 263 -5.61 7.30 -7.81
N LEU A 264 -6.02 7.96 -6.73
CA LEU A 264 -6.41 7.31 -5.48
C LEU A 264 -7.58 6.34 -5.71
N ASP A 265 -8.62 6.75 -6.44
CA ASP A 265 -9.75 5.87 -6.81
C ASP A 265 -9.31 4.64 -7.62
N MET A 266 -8.33 4.82 -8.52
CA MET A 266 -7.76 3.73 -9.29
C MET A 266 -6.96 2.76 -8.40
N MET A 267 -6.23 3.28 -7.42
CA MET A 267 -5.50 2.48 -6.42
C MET A 267 -6.48 1.69 -5.57
N ASP A 268 -7.54 2.32 -5.07
CA ASP A 268 -8.61 1.66 -4.31
C ASP A 268 -9.25 0.54 -5.13
N THR A 269 -9.56 0.79 -6.40
CA THR A 269 -10.10 -0.23 -7.31
C THR A 269 -9.13 -1.41 -7.50
N MET A 270 -7.83 -1.13 -7.63
CA MET A 270 -6.80 -2.15 -7.75
C MET A 270 -6.65 -2.95 -6.44
N TYR A 271 -6.66 -2.28 -5.29
CA TYR A 271 -6.63 -2.89 -3.97
C TYR A 271 -7.81 -3.82 -3.75
N ASP A 272 -9.02 -3.37 -4.10
CA ASP A 272 -10.24 -4.18 -4.07
C ASP A 272 -10.17 -5.40 -4.98
N MET A 273 -9.58 -5.25 -6.18
CA MET A 273 -9.38 -6.36 -7.11
C MET A 273 -8.40 -7.40 -6.53
N MET A 274 -7.30 -6.95 -5.93
CA MET A 274 -6.35 -7.82 -5.25
C MET A 274 -7.01 -8.56 -4.07
N ASN A 275 -7.80 -7.87 -3.25
CA ASN A 275 -8.56 -8.50 -2.16
C ASN A 275 -9.52 -9.57 -2.65
N LYS A 276 -10.22 -9.35 -3.77
CA LYS A 276 -11.11 -10.35 -4.39
C LYS A 276 -10.32 -11.57 -4.89
N LEU A 277 -9.15 -11.37 -5.50
CA LEU A 277 -8.27 -12.47 -5.90
C LEU A 277 -7.78 -13.28 -4.70
N LEU A 278 -7.37 -12.60 -3.62
CA LEU A 278 -6.93 -13.23 -2.37
C LEU A 278 -8.06 -14.05 -1.73
N ALA A 279 -9.30 -13.54 -1.72
CA ALA A 279 -10.46 -14.28 -1.26
C ALA A 279 -10.71 -15.56 -2.10
N GLY A 280 -10.46 -15.49 -3.41
CA GLY A 280 -10.51 -16.65 -4.30
C GLY A 280 -9.45 -17.71 -3.95
N ILE A 281 -8.19 -17.30 -3.76
CA ILE A 281 -7.10 -18.19 -3.35
C ILE A 281 -7.38 -18.80 -1.97
N ALA A 282 -7.81 -17.98 -1.01
CA ALA A 282 -8.21 -18.43 0.32
C ALA A 282 -9.32 -19.50 0.25
N SER A 283 -10.30 -19.33 -0.65
CA SER A 283 -11.37 -20.31 -0.86
C SER A 283 -10.86 -21.66 -1.37
N ILE A 284 -9.83 -21.66 -2.22
CA ILE A 284 -9.18 -22.90 -2.68
C ILE A 284 -8.42 -23.56 -1.51
N SER A 285 -7.67 -22.77 -0.73
CA SER A 285 -6.99 -23.26 0.47
C SER A 285 -7.97 -23.85 1.50
N LEU A 286 -9.17 -23.26 1.61
CA LEU A 286 -10.26 -23.76 2.46
C LEU A 286 -10.67 -25.17 2.05
N LEU A 287 -10.87 -25.38 0.74
CA LEU A 287 -11.25 -26.68 0.19
C LEU A 287 -10.16 -27.73 0.44
N VAL A 288 -8.90 -27.40 0.14
CA VAL A 288 -7.78 -28.35 0.30
C VAL A 288 -7.56 -28.72 1.76
N GLY A 289 -7.49 -27.74 2.67
CA GLY A 289 -7.34 -27.98 4.10
C GLY A 289 -8.55 -28.68 4.71
N GLY A 290 -9.75 -28.28 4.28
CA GLY A 290 -11.01 -28.85 4.73
C GLY A 290 -11.20 -30.32 4.34
N ILE A 291 -10.86 -30.71 3.12
CA ILE A 291 -10.89 -32.12 2.69
C ILE A 291 -9.95 -32.96 3.56
N GLY A 292 -8.78 -32.42 3.93
CA GLY A 292 -7.86 -33.06 4.87
C GLY A 292 -8.51 -33.38 6.22
N ILE A 293 -9.16 -32.39 6.84
CA ILE A 293 -9.90 -32.59 8.10
C ILE A 293 -11.00 -33.62 7.92
N MET A 294 -11.80 -33.50 6.85
CA MET A 294 -12.93 -34.40 6.61
C MET A 294 -12.46 -35.86 6.51
N ASN A 295 -11.40 -36.13 5.74
CA ASN A 295 -10.86 -37.47 5.56
C ASN A 295 -10.31 -38.04 6.87
N MET A 296 -9.53 -37.24 7.60
CA MET A 296 -9.00 -37.68 8.90
C MET A 296 -10.13 -37.98 9.88
N MET A 297 -11.17 -37.14 9.93
CA MET A 297 -12.32 -37.37 10.80
C MET A 297 -13.12 -38.62 10.39
N LEU A 298 -13.27 -38.90 9.10
CA LEU A 298 -13.89 -40.16 8.64
C LEU A 298 -13.11 -41.40 9.08
N VAL A 299 -11.77 -41.33 9.02
CA VAL A 299 -10.89 -42.40 9.52
C VAL A 299 -11.04 -42.55 11.03
N ASN A 300 -10.99 -41.45 11.80
CA ASN A 300 -11.18 -41.47 13.25
C ASN A 300 -12.55 -42.04 13.67
N VAL A 301 -13.62 -41.73 12.95
CA VAL A 301 -14.95 -42.31 13.19
C VAL A 301 -14.94 -43.81 12.94
N SER A 302 -14.24 -44.26 11.91
CA SER A 302 -14.14 -45.68 11.55
C SER A 302 -13.34 -46.46 12.60
N GLU A 303 -12.20 -45.94 13.04
CA GLU A 303 -11.37 -46.54 14.11
C GLU A 303 -12.09 -46.57 15.47
N ARG A 304 -12.94 -45.57 15.75
CA ARG A 304 -13.67 -45.46 17.03
C ARG A 304 -15.11 -46.01 16.95
N THR A 305 -15.45 -46.75 15.90
CA THR A 305 -16.82 -47.26 15.68
C THR A 305 -17.36 -48.02 16.89
N ARG A 306 -16.57 -48.94 17.47
CA ARG A 306 -16.97 -49.74 18.64
C ARG A 306 -17.19 -48.90 19.90
N GLU A 307 -16.32 -47.90 20.13
CA GLU A 307 -16.45 -46.95 21.25
C GLU A 307 -17.75 -46.14 21.14
N ILE A 308 -18.04 -45.63 19.93
CA ILE A 308 -19.27 -44.89 19.64
C ILE A 308 -20.51 -45.77 19.83
N GLY A 309 -20.45 -47.02 19.37
CA GLY A 309 -21.51 -48.02 19.54
C GLY A 309 -21.82 -48.30 21.00
N LEU A 310 -20.78 -48.46 21.84
CA LEU A 310 -20.92 -48.67 23.27
C LEU A 310 -21.56 -47.45 23.95
N ARG A 311 -21.12 -46.23 23.65
CA ARG A 311 -21.70 -44.98 24.22
C ARG A 311 -23.18 -44.86 23.88
N LYS A 312 -23.57 -45.20 22.65
CA LYS A 312 -24.97 -45.18 22.23
C LYS A 312 -25.81 -46.29 22.87
N ALA A 313 -25.25 -47.49 23.04
CA ALA A 313 -25.92 -48.58 23.74
C ALA A 313 -26.19 -48.24 25.22
N LEU A 314 -25.33 -47.41 25.83
CA LEU A 314 -25.49 -46.86 27.17
C LEU A 314 -26.42 -45.63 27.22
N GLY A 315 -27.02 -45.22 26.11
CA GLY A 315 -28.04 -44.16 26.06
C GLY A 315 -27.55 -42.77 25.63
N ALA A 316 -26.33 -42.62 25.11
CA ALA A 316 -25.87 -41.33 24.60
C ALA A 316 -26.72 -40.85 23.41
N GLU A 317 -27.26 -39.63 23.50
CA GLU A 317 -28.04 -39.04 22.41
C GLU A 317 -27.17 -38.81 21.15
N PRO A 318 -27.69 -39.04 19.93
CA PRO A 318 -26.99 -38.76 18.67
C PRO A 318 -26.39 -37.35 18.60
N LYS A 319 -27.10 -36.35 19.12
CA LYS A 319 -26.65 -34.94 19.14
C LYS A 319 -25.39 -34.74 19.99
N ILE A 320 -25.23 -35.49 21.08
CA ILE A 320 -24.05 -35.40 21.94
C ILE A 320 -22.82 -35.96 21.22
N ILE A 321 -22.98 -37.10 20.54
CA ILE A 321 -21.90 -37.68 19.72
C ILE A 321 -21.54 -36.72 18.58
N GLN A 322 -22.53 -36.14 17.89
CA GLN A 322 -22.28 -35.17 16.83
C GLN A 322 -21.51 -33.95 17.36
N LEU A 323 -21.94 -33.39 18.49
CA LEU A 323 -21.30 -32.22 19.08
C LEU A 323 -19.85 -32.51 19.48
N GLN A 324 -19.56 -33.69 20.03
CA GLN A 324 -18.20 -34.08 20.40
C GLN A 324 -17.26 -34.07 19.19
N PHE A 325 -17.64 -34.75 18.10
CA PHE A 325 -16.81 -34.79 16.89
C PHE A 325 -16.70 -33.42 16.21
N LEU A 326 -17.76 -32.61 16.26
CA LEU A 326 -17.73 -31.24 15.72
C LEU A 326 -16.79 -30.33 16.54
N ILE A 327 -16.79 -30.46 17.86
CA ILE A 327 -15.85 -29.72 18.72
C ILE A 327 -14.41 -30.17 18.44
N GLU A 328 -14.19 -31.47 18.23
CA GLU A 328 -12.86 -32.01 17.89
C GLU A 328 -12.32 -31.43 16.57
N SER A 329 -13.16 -31.32 15.52
CA SER A 329 -12.75 -30.69 14.26
C SER A 329 -12.52 -29.18 14.39
N ILE A 330 -13.35 -28.47 15.17
CA ILE A 330 -13.18 -27.03 15.42
C ILE A 330 -11.86 -26.78 16.16
N ILE A 331 -11.57 -27.53 17.23
CA ILE A 331 -10.32 -27.38 17.99
C ILE A 331 -9.11 -27.64 17.10
N LEU A 332 -9.13 -28.73 16.33
CA LEU A 332 -8.05 -29.04 15.38
C LEU A 332 -7.84 -27.90 14.39
N SER A 333 -8.93 -27.38 13.82
CA SER A 333 -8.86 -26.28 12.84
C SER A 333 -8.38 -24.97 13.46
N LEU A 334 -8.83 -24.63 14.67
CA LEU A 334 -8.38 -23.44 15.40
C LEU A 334 -6.91 -23.53 15.81
N MET A 335 -6.41 -24.71 16.19
CA MET A 335 -4.99 -24.92 16.47
C MET A 335 -4.15 -24.74 15.20
N GLY A 336 -4.57 -25.34 14.08
CA GLY A 336 -3.92 -25.15 12.78
C GLY A 336 -3.97 -23.68 12.34
N GLY A 337 -5.10 -23.02 12.54
CA GLY A 337 -5.31 -21.61 12.28
C GLY A 337 -4.41 -20.69 13.11
N ALA A 338 -4.30 -20.93 14.42
CA ALA A 338 -3.43 -20.14 15.30
C ALA A 338 -1.96 -20.27 14.89
N ILE A 339 -1.49 -21.49 14.59
CA ILE A 339 -0.13 -21.71 14.08
C ILE A 339 0.04 -21.03 12.73
N GLY A 340 -0.95 -21.17 11.85
CA GLY A 340 -0.99 -20.52 10.53
C GLY A 340 -0.85 -19.00 10.65
N ILE A 341 -1.64 -18.35 11.50
CA ILE A 341 -1.55 -16.90 11.78
C ILE A 341 -0.16 -16.53 12.25
N LEU A 342 0.37 -17.20 13.29
CA LEU A 342 1.71 -16.91 13.81
C LEU A 342 2.80 -17.06 12.73
N SER A 343 2.74 -18.11 11.93
CA SER A 343 3.69 -18.32 10.84
C SER A 343 3.50 -17.34 9.68
N GLY A 344 2.27 -16.93 9.40
CA GLY A 344 1.94 -15.94 8.36
C GLY A 344 2.44 -14.55 8.72
N GLU A 345 2.20 -14.11 9.96
CA GLU A 345 2.74 -12.85 10.50
C GLU A 345 4.27 -12.85 10.47
N LEU A 346 4.90 -13.97 10.85
CA LEU A 346 6.36 -14.08 10.78
C LEU A 346 6.86 -13.97 9.34
N LEU A 347 6.18 -14.58 8.37
CA LEU A 347 6.51 -14.47 6.95
C LEU A 347 6.32 -13.03 6.44
N SER A 348 5.24 -12.35 6.83
CA SER A 348 5.01 -10.93 6.50
C SER A 348 6.09 -10.04 7.08
N TYR A 349 6.47 -10.24 8.34
CA TYR A 349 7.54 -9.47 8.97
C TYR A 349 8.86 -9.60 8.19
N VAL A 350 9.22 -10.83 7.80
CA VAL A 350 10.44 -11.07 7.01
C VAL A 350 10.34 -10.43 5.63
N ALA A 351 9.19 -10.54 4.95
CA ALA A 351 8.98 -9.95 3.64
C ALA A 351 9.04 -8.42 3.66
N LEU A 352 8.34 -7.78 4.60
CA LEU A 352 8.30 -6.31 4.73
C LEU A 352 9.65 -5.75 5.17
N SER A 353 10.36 -6.43 6.06
CA SER A 353 11.73 -6.08 6.44
C SER A 353 12.70 -6.12 5.25
N ALA A 354 12.51 -7.06 4.31
CA ALA A 354 13.33 -7.15 3.11
C ALA A 354 13.01 -6.04 2.08
N ILE A 355 11.77 -5.53 2.09
CA ILE A 355 11.31 -4.44 1.22
C ILE A 355 11.65 -3.06 1.83
N GLY A 356 11.95 -2.99 3.13
CA GLY A 356 12.25 -1.74 3.84
C GLY A 356 11.01 -0.97 4.27
N THR A 357 9.86 -1.63 4.35
CA THR A 357 8.58 -1.02 4.76
C THR A 357 8.25 -1.36 6.21
N GLY A 358 7.45 -0.51 6.86
CA GLY A 358 7.00 -0.74 8.23
C GLY A 358 6.14 -2.00 8.34
N PHE A 359 6.39 -2.82 9.38
CA PHE A 359 5.54 -3.95 9.70
C PHE A 359 4.50 -3.54 10.75
N GLU A 360 3.23 -3.63 10.36
CA GLU A 360 2.11 -3.50 11.29
C GLU A 360 1.21 -4.74 11.23
N VAL A 361 0.77 -5.19 12.39
CA VAL A 361 -0.11 -6.35 12.50
C VAL A 361 -1.51 -5.94 12.05
N ASN A 362 -1.96 -6.52 10.94
CA ASN A 362 -3.30 -6.26 10.43
C ASN A 362 -4.34 -7.08 11.21
N LEU A 363 -5.02 -6.42 12.16
CA LEU A 363 -6.00 -7.07 13.03
C LEU A 363 -7.19 -7.66 12.24
N SER A 364 -7.55 -7.06 11.11
CA SER A 364 -8.60 -7.56 10.21
C SER A 364 -8.16 -8.87 9.55
N ALA A 365 -6.91 -8.98 9.12
CA ALA A 365 -6.34 -10.22 8.59
C ALA A 365 -6.36 -11.33 9.64
N VAL A 366 -5.93 -11.04 10.88
CA VAL A 366 -5.97 -12.00 12.01
C VAL A 366 -7.41 -12.48 12.28
N ALA A 367 -8.37 -11.55 12.34
CA ALA A 367 -9.78 -11.88 12.53
C ALA A 367 -10.33 -12.76 11.38
N LEU A 368 -9.92 -12.46 10.14
CA LEU A 368 -10.28 -13.23 8.96
C LEU A 368 -9.69 -14.64 9.04
N GLY A 369 -8.41 -14.80 9.39
CA GLY A 369 -7.76 -16.09 9.57
C GLY A 369 -8.40 -16.94 10.67
N PHE A 370 -8.78 -16.32 11.80
CA PHE A 370 -9.50 -17.00 12.87
C PHE A 370 -10.91 -17.42 12.43
N GLY A 371 -11.67 -16.52 11.81
CA GLY A 371 -13.01 -16.81 11.29
C GLY A 371 -13.00 -17.91 10.22
N PHE A 372 -12.00 -17.87 9.34
CA PHE A 372 -11.76 -18.89 8.32
C PHE A 372 -11.49 -20.25 8.96
N SER A 373 -10.57 -20.32 9.92
CA SER A 373 -10.22 -21.56 10.62
C SER A 373 -11.42 -22.14 11.37
N PHE A 374 -12.24 -21.29 11.97
CA PHE A 374 -13.49 -21.70 12.60
C PHE A 374 -14.50 -22.27 11.59
N ALA A 375 -14.68 -21.59 10.45
CA ALA A 375 -15.58 -22.03 9.38
C ALA A 375 -15.18 -23.38 8.78
N VAL A 376 -13.89 -23.62 8.51
CA VAL A 376 -13.38 -24.92 8.03
C VAL A 376 -13.78 -26.04 8.99
N GLY A 377 -13.51 -25.85 10.29
CA GLY A 377 -13.78 -26.84 11.32
C GLY A 377 -15.25 -27.22 11.42
N ILE A 378 -16.17 -26.27 11.17
CA ILE A 378 -17.61 -26.51 11.12
C ILE A 378 -18.00 -27.24 9.83
N VAL A 379 -17.67 -26.66 8.67
CA VAL A 379 -18.18 -27.14 7.36
C VAL A 379 -17.69 -28.57 7.09
N PHE A 380 -16.39 -28.82 7.27
CA PHE A 380 -15.80 -30.13 6.96
C PHE A 380 -15.89 -31.13 8.11
N GLY A 381 -16.06 -30.66 9.35
CA GLY A 381 -16.33 -31.52 10.50
C GLY A 381 -17.77 -32.03 10.58
N TRP A 382 -18.73 -31.31 10.00
CA TRP A 382 -20.14 -31.62 10.14
C TRP A 382 -20.55 -32.95 9.51
N ALA A 383 -20.10 -33.27 8.30
CA ALA A 383 -20.47 -34.52 7.62
C ALA A 383 -19.95 -35.78 8.36
N PRO A 384 -18.65 -35.86 8.76
CA PRO A 384 -18.15 -36.95 9.59
C PRO A 384 -18.85 -37.06 10.95
N ALA A 385 -19.06 -35.92 11.64
CA ALA A 385 -19.76 -35.90 12.93
C ALA A 385 -21.20 -36.42 12.79
N ARG A 386 -21.88 -36.06 11.70
CA ARG A 386 -23.23 -36.55 11.40
C ARG A 386 -23.21 -38.05 11.09
N LYS A 387 -22.19 -38.56 10.39
CA LYS A 387 -22.00 -40.00 10.15
C LYS A 387 -21.85 -40.78 11.47
N ALA A 388 -20.97 -40.32 12.37
CA ALA A 388 -20.79 -40.91 13.70
C ALA A 388 -22.10 -40.95 14.52
N SER A 389 -22.83 -39.82 14.52
CA SER A 389 -24.10 -39.69 15.23
C SER A 389 -25.21 -40.62 14.71
N ARG A 390 -25.07 -41.20 13.51
CA ARG A 390 -26.06 -42.08 12.88
C ARG A 390 -25.70 -43.57 12.89
N LEU A 391 -24.52 -43.94 13.40
CA LEU A 391 -24.13 -45.35 13.57
C LEU A 391 -25.16 -46.14 14.39
N ASN A 392 -25.58 -47.30 13.91
CA ASN A 392 -26.43 -48.21 14.66
C ASN A 392 -25.59 -48.92 15.74
N PRO A 393 -25.99 -48.91 17.03
CA PRO A 393 -25.24 -49.56 18.10
C PRO A 393 -24.98 -51.04 17.86
N ILE A 394 -25.93 -51.75 17.24
CA ILE A 394 -25.83 -53.19 16.98
C ILE A 394 -24.74 -53.45 15.93
N ASP A 395 -24.76 -52.71 14.83
CA ASP A 395 -23.79 -52.86 13.74
C ASP A 395 -22.39 -52.45 14.21
N ALA A 396 -22.29 -51.39 15.02
CA ALA A 396 -21.04 -50.87 15.55
C ALA A 396 -20.36 -51.78 16.59
N LEU A 397 -21.11 -52.65 17.27
CA LEU A 397 -20.57 -53.64 18.21
C LEU A 397 -20.27 -54.99 17.54
N ARG A 398 -20.81 -55.22 16.34
CA ARG A 398 -20.62 -56.45 15.56
C ARG A 398 -19.43 -56.37 14.59
N SER A 399 -19.00 -55.17 14.21
CA SER A 399 -17.77 -54.97 13.43
C SER A 399 -16.55 -55.39 14.26
N GLU A 400 -15.80 -56.41 13.79
CA GLU A 400 -14.45 -56.73 14.28
C GLU A 400 -13.45 -55.63 13.93
#